data_AF-A0A434A4T7-F1
#
_entry.id   AF-A0A434A4T7-F1
#
_cell.length_a   1.000
_cell.length_b   1.000
_cell.length_c   1.000
_cell.angle_alpha   90.00
_cell.angle_beta   90.00
_cell.angle_gamma   90.00
#
_symmetry.space_group_name_H-M   'P 1'
#
loop_
_entity.id
_entity.type
_entity.pdbx_description
1 polymer ?
#
loop_
_entity_poly.entity_id
_entity_poly.type
_entity_poly.pdbx_seq_one_letter_code
_entity_poly.pdbx_strand_id
1 'polypeptide(L)'
;MRNLKKAPKVIQKSKCINHIIDYKWNEKIMSGLLDPSEGNDGLDSTLNKIGHKAAIGLTASLLEWIYWRFKEYTTMSDDLYQRIETLWYSVENHEDSKPLLFDPELDIPISGFINGPMWVALMNVRMIDVLYKKGSSMLQSELVGLVLLVRHITPKKKKFDKWLESTLSKLANQFPNQNVQIEFSEDAVYDSSAEPVVCREFFFQSTFTYSNEAAKLALNDFILHIDYEINSFCNNKKKFVNG
;
A
#
# COMPACT_ATOMS: atom_id res chain seq x y z
N MET A 1 10.48 16.51 2.55
CA MET A 1 9.60 15.63 1.74
C MET A 1 9.50 16.13 0.31
N ARG A 2 10.15 15.43 -0.64
CA ARG A 2 10.07 15.77 -2.07
C ARG A 2 8.89 15.06 -2.73
N ASN A 3 8.64 13.80 -2.36
CA ASN A 3 7.43 13.06 -2.66
C ASN A 3 6.27 13.47 -1.76
N LEU A 4 5.04 13.09 -2.14
CA LEU A 4 3.79 13.33 -1.40
C LEU A 4 3.57 14.80 -0.96
N LYS A 5 4.04 15.78 -1.75
CA LYS A 5 3.83 17.21 -1.46
C LYS A 5 2.36 17.64 -1.51
N LYS A 6 1.56 16.98 -2.35
CA LYS A 6 0.16 17.29 -2.57
C LYS A 6 -0.68 16.02 -2.49
N ALA A 7 -1.73 16.07 -1.68
CA ALA A 7 -2.66 14.97 -1.58
C ALA A 7 -3.38 14.72 -2.91
N PRO A 8 -3.57 13.45 -3.31
CA PRO A 8 -4.43 13.09 -4.43
C PRO A 8 -5.83 13.74 -4.36
N LYS A 9 -6.36 14.18 -5.51
CA LYS A 9 -7.69 14.84 -5.59
C LYS A 9 -8.79 13.97 -4.98
N VAL A 10 -8.70 12.65 -5.13
CA VAL A 10 -9.69 11.70 -4.60
C VAL A 10 -9.68 11.65 -3.07
N ILE A 11 -8.50 11.71 -2.45
CA ILE A 11 -8.30 11.76 -0.99
C ILE A 11 -8.84 13.09 -0.44
N GLN A 12 -8.49 14.21 -1.09
CA GLN A 12 -9.01 15.54 -0.74
C GLN A 12 -10.55 15.58 -0.77
N LYS A 13 -11.15 15.09 -1.88
CA LYS A 13 -12.61 15.05 -2.06
C LYS A 13 -13.32 14.14 -1.07
N SER A 14 -12.59 13.18 -0.48
CA SER A 14 -13.09 12.24 0.53
C SER A 14 -13.06 12.80 1.95
N LYS A 15 -12.58 14.04 2.13
CA LYS A 15 -12.40 14.71 3.42
C LYS A 15 -11.45 13.95 4.36
N CYS A 16 -10.40 13.29 3.86
CA CYS A 16 -9.44 12.64 4.76
C CYS A 16 -8.56 13.66 5.50
N ILE A 17 -8.28 14.81 4.89
CA ILE A 17 -7.38 15.83 5.42
C ILE A 17 -8.14 16.80 6.33
N ASN A 18 -7.62 17.06 7.53
CA ASN A 18 -8.13 18.02 8.52
C ASN A 18 -9.61 17.84 8.93
N HIS A 19 -10.21 16.69 8.61
CA HIS A 19 -11.54 16.36 9.09
C HIS A 19 -11.43 15.82 10.51
N ILE A 20 -12.38 16.18 11.36
CA ILE A 20 -12.47 15.65 12.72
C ILE A 20 -12.43 14.11 12.72
N ILE A 21 -11.84 13.53 13.78
CA ILE A 21 -11.84 12.08 13.99
C ILE A 21 -13.17 11.71 14.64
N ASP A 22 -14.08 11.09 13.87
CA ASP A 22 -15.48 10.85 14.26
C ASP A 22 -15.94 9.39 14.07
N TYR A 23 -15.03 8.48 13.71
CA TYR A 23 -15.34 7.04 13.67
C TYR A 23 -15.17 6.40 15.04
N LYS A 24 -15.81 5.25 15.21
CA LYS A 24 -15.62 4.39 16.39
C LYS A 24 -14.33 3.59 16.27
N TRP A 25 -13.61 3.44 17.38
CA TRP A 25 -12.46 2.56 17.47
C TRP A 25 -12.51 1.79 18.79
N ASN A 26 -12.34 0.47 18.72
CA ASN A 26 -12.27 -0.43 19.87
C ASN A 26 -11.52 -1.70 19.47
N GLU A 27 -11.21 -2.54 20.46
CA GLU A 27 -10.49 -3.80 20.27
C GLU A 27 -11.17 -4.73 19.26
N LYS A 28 -12.51 -4.85 19.31
CA LYS A 28 -13.27 -5.66 18.35
C LYS A 28 -13.05 -5.23 16.89
N ILE A 29 -13.05 -3.91 16.64
CA ILE A 29 -12.76 -3.37 15.31
C ILE A 29 -11.31 -3.67 14.92
N MET A 30 -10.37 -3.46 15.84
CA MET A 30 -8.95 -3.73 15.61
C MET A 30 -8.71 -5.20 15.24
N SER A 31 -9.21 -6.16 16.04
CA SER A 31 -9.07 -7.59 15.78
C SER A 31 -9.69 -7.99 14.43
N GLY A 32 -10.88 -7.50 14.10
CA GLY A 32 -11.53 -7.78 12.81
C GLY A 32 -10.85 -7.13 11.59
N LEU A 33 -9.91 -6.21 11.79
CA LEU A 33 -9.08 -5.64 10.71
C LEU A 33 -7.70 -6.30 10.61
N LEU A 34 -7.21 -6.91 11.68
CA LEU A 34 -5.98 -7.70 11.69
C LEU A 34 -6.22 -9.11 11.16
N ASP A 35 -7.36 -9.68 11.51
CA ASP A 35 -7.82 -10.98 11.06
C ASP A 35 -9.25 -10.82 10.53
N PRO A 36 -9.40 -10.34 9.28
CA PRO A 36 -10.70 -10.13 8.65
C PRO A 36 -11.36 -11.48 8.34
N SER A 37 -11.97 -12.06 9.38
CA SER A 37 -12.80 -13.27 9.31
C SER A 37 -13.98 -13.16 8.34
N GLU A 38 -14.66 -14.30 8.14
CA GLU A 38 -15.77 -14.61 7.21
C GLU A 38 -16.60 -13.41 6.72
N GLY A 39 -16.93 -13.42 5.42
CA GLY A 39 -17.78 -12.42 4.77
C GLY A 39 -17.05 -11.42 3.89
N ASN A 40 -15.73 -11.60 3.71
CA ASN A 40 -14.90 -10.79 2.80
C ASN A 40 -14.47 -11.55 1.54
N ASP A 41 -14.99 -12.75 1.30
CA ASP A 41 -14.59 -13.65 0.20
C ASP A 41 -14.72 -12.98 -1.17
N GLY A 42 -15.72 -12.12 -1.37
CA GLY A 42 -15.87 -11.37 -2.62
C GLY A 42 -14.76 -10.34 -2.84
N LEU A 43 -14.31 -9.68 -1.77
CA LEU A 43 -13.19 -8.74 -1.83
C LEU A 43 -11.87 -9.51 -2.01
N ASP A 44 -11.67 -10.57 -1.22
CA ASP A 44 -10.51 -11.45 -1.33
C ASP A 44 -10.36 -12.04 -2.73
N SER A 45 -11.43 -12.60 -3.30
CA SER A 45 -11.46 -13.11 -4.68
C SER A 45 -11.17 -12.03 -5.72
N THR A 46 -11.56 -10.77 -5.45
CA THR A 46 -11.26 -9.64 -6.35
C THR A 46 -9.79 -9.24 -6.26
N LEU A 47 -9.22 -9.21 -5.05
CA LEU A 47 -7.81 -8.91 -4.82
C LEU A 47 -6.92 -10.00 -5.42
N ASN A 48 -7.28 -11.27 -5.28
CA ASN A 48 -6.56 -12.41 -5.85
C ASN A 48 -6.46 -12.40 -7.38
N LYS A 49 -7.16 -11.50 -8.07
CA LYS A 49 -7.04 -11.30 -9.54
C LYS A 49 -5.89 -10.38 -9.94
N ILE A 50 -5.21 -9.70 -9.01
CA ILE A 50 -4.13 -8.74 -9.34
C ILE A 50 -2.75 -9.34 -9.08
N GLY A 51 -1.76 -9.01 -9.90
CA GLY A 51 -0.36 -9.44 -9.73
C GLY A 51 0.32 -8.87 -8.49
N HIS A 52 1.50 -9.37 -8.16
CA HIS A 52 2.26 -9.00 -6.97
C HIS A 52 2.68 -7.52 -6.96
N LYS A 53 3.27 -7.01 -8.05
CA LYS A 53 3.65 -5.59 -8.18
C LYS A 53 2.44 -4.68 -8.11
N ALA A 54 1.30 -5.11 -8.67
CA ALA A 54 0.04 -4.41 -8.55
C ALA A 54 -0.48 -4.38 -7.09
N ALA A 55 -0.36 -5.50 -6.37
CA ALA A 55 -0.70 -5.59 -4.94
C ALA A 55 0.17 -4.65 -4.09
N ILE A 56 1.47 -4.54 -4.38
CA ILE A 56 2.37 -3.59 -3.70
C ILE A 56 2.02 -2.14 -4.03
N GLY A 57 1.76 -1.81 -5.29
CA GLY A 57 1.30 -0.47 -5.68
C GLY A 57 -0.02 -0.09 -5.01
N LEU A 58 -0.95 -1.05 -4.87
CA LEU A 58 -2.20 -0.85 -4.14
C LEU A 58 -1.96 -0.64 -2.64
N THR A 59 -1.05 -1.41 -2.04
CA THR A 59 -0.63 -1.25 -0.64
C THR A 59 -0.08 0.16 -0.38
N ALA A 60 0.86 0.62 -1.21
CA ALA A 60 1.43 1.97 -1.11
C ALA A 60 0.35 3.05 -1.26
N SER A 61 -0.58 2.86 -2.21
CA SER A 61 -1.68 3.78 -2.43
C SER A 61 -2.67 3.81 -1.27
N LEU A 62 -2.99 2.67 -0.66
CA LEU A 62 -3.83 2.58 0.55
C LEU A 62 -3.16 3.26 1.74
N LEU A 63 -1.85 3.10 1.90
CA LEU A 63 -1.10 3.84 2.91
C LEU A 63 -1.13 5.35 2.69
N GLU A 64 -1.14 5.84 1.45
CA GLU A 64 -1.32 7.27 1.21
C GLU A 64 -2.67 7.79 1.76
N TRP A 65 -3.74 7.01 1.69
CA TRP A 65 -5.02 7.39 2.32
C TRP A 65 -4.87 7.55 3.83
N ILE A 66 -4.14 6.65 4.48
CA ILE A 66 -3.89 6.67 5.93
C ILE A 66 -2.95 7.82 6.30
N TYR A 67 -1.86 7.99 5.56
CA TYR A 67 -0.92 9.10 5.71
C TYR A 67 -1.66 10.43 5.66
N TRP A 68 -2.43 10.69 4.61
CA TRP A 68 -3.18 11.95 4.49
C TRP A 68 -4.32 12.09 5.51
N ARG A 69 -4.81 10.98 6.08
CA ARG A 69 -5.79 11.00 7.16
C ARG A 69 -5.18 11.47 8.48
N PHE A 70 -3.96 11.06 8.77
CA PHE A 70 -3.33 11.23 10.08
C PHE A 70 -2.12 12.17 10.13
N LYS A 71 -1.64 12.67 8.98
CA LYS A 71 -0.41 13.48 8.86
C LYS A 71 -0.29 14.61 9.89
N GLU A 72 -1.37 15.34 10.15
CA GLU A 72 -1.35 16.48 11.07
C GLU A 72 -1.70 16.10 12.52
N TYR A 73 -1.92 14.81 12.80
CA TYR A 73 -2.41 14.31 14.10
C TYR A 73 -1.35 13.54 14.90
N THR A 74 -0.24 13.14 14.28
CA THR A 74 0.76 12.26 14.92
C THR A 74 2.06 12.25 14.12
N THR A 75 3.18 12.11 14.82
CA THR A 75 4.52 12.01 14.22
C THR A 75 4.78 10.64 13.56
N MET A 76 3.97 9.62 13.88
CA MET A 76 4.04 8.32 13.20
C MET A 76 3.78 8.41 11.69
N SER A 77 3.23 9.53 11.19
CA SER A 77 3.03 9.73 9.77
C SER A 77 4.36 9.80 8.99
N ASP A 78 5.46 10.13 9.65
CA ASP A 78 6.79 10.15 9.03
C ASP A 78 7.30 8.73 8.76
N ASP A 79 7.04 7.77 9.65
CA ASP A 79 7.31 6.35 9.42
C ASP A 79 6.45 5.82 8.25
N LEU A 80 5.15 6.14 8.22
CA LEU A 80 4.29 5.80 7.08
C LEU A 80 4.81 6.39 5.77
N TYR A 81 5.27 7.64 5.78
CA TYR A 81 5.83 8.27 4.59
C TYR A 81 7.03 7.47 4.04
N GLN A 82 7.95 7.07 4.92
CA GLN A 82 9.12 6.27 4.52
C GLN A 82 8.68 4.92 3.95
N ARG A 83 7.72 4.23 4.59
CA ARG A 83 7.19 2.95 4.10
C ARG A 83 6.49 3.09 2.75
N ILE A 84 5.72 4.16 2.52
CA ILE A 84 5.11 4.43 1.22
C ILE A 84 6.21 4.58 0.16
N GLU A 85 7.25 5.36 0.43
CA GLU A 85 8.36 5.52 -0.50
C GLU A 85 9.06 4.19 -0.80
N THR A 86 9.30 3.37 0.22
CA THR A 86 9.95 2.07 0.06
C THR A 86 9.08 1.07 -0.68
N LEU A 87 7.76 1.06 -0.46
CA LEU A 87 6.84 0.23 -1.24
C LEU A 87 6.84 0.63 -2.71
N TRP A 88 6.86 1.93 -3.02
CA TRP A 88 7.02 2.35 -4.42
C TRP A 88 8.36 1.91 -4.98
N TYR A 89 9.45 2.02 -4.21
CA TYR A 89 10.76 1.54 -4.64
C TYR A 89 10.77 0.03 -4.90
N SER A 90 10.11 -0.76 -4.04
CA SER A 90 10.07 -2.23 -4.16
C SER A 90 9.25 -2.74 -5.34
N VAL A 91 8.36 -1.93 -5.93
CA VAL A 91 7.67 -2.27 -7.19
C VAL A 91 8.67 -2.44 -8.34
N GLU A 92 9.75 -1.68 -8.36
CA GLU A 92 10.79 -1.82 -9.39
C GLU A 92 11.54 -3.14 -9.20
N ASN A 93 12.07 -3.35 -7.99
CA ASN A 93 12.69 -4.59 -7.56
C ASN A 93 12.60 -4.71 -6.03
N HIS A 94 12.02 -5.79 -5.52
CA HIS A 94 11.83 -5.99 -4.10
C HIS A 94 13.13 -6.20 -3.32
N GLU A 95 14.21 -6.62 -3.98
CA GLU A 95 15.55 -6.77 -3.39
C GLU A 95 16.23 -5.43 -3.08
N ASP A 96 15.77 -4.34 -3.70
CA ASP A 96 16.34 -2.99 -3.51
C ASP A 96 15.92 -2.35 -2.16
N SER A 97 15.10 -3.04 -1.36
CA SER A 97 14.62 -2.58 -0.06
C SER A 97 14.89 -3.60 1.05
N LYS A 98 15.13 -3.09 2.26
CA LYS A 98 15.15 -3.89 3.48
C LYS A 98 13.71 -4.28 3.86
N PRO A 99 13.52 -5.37 4.63
CA PRO A 99 12.22 -5.69 5.21
C PRO A 99 11.65 -4.48 5.97
N LEU A 100 10.36 -4.23 5.79
CA LEU A 100 9.61 -3.18 6.50
C LEU A 100 9.35 -3.58 7.95
N LEU A 101 10.41 -3.85 8.70
CA LEU A 101 10.35 -4.25 10.10
C LEU A 101 9.51 -3.23 10.88
N PHE A 102 8.64 -3.77 11.72
CA PHE A 102 7.81 -3.00 12.63
C PHE A 102 7.93 -3.70 13.97
N ASP A 103 8.37 -2.94 14.98
CA ASP A 103 8.44 -3.43 16.34
C ASP A 103 7.04 -3.33 16.96
N PRO A 104 6.35 -4.45 17.22
CA PRO A 104 5.02 -4.43 17.80
C PRO A 104 5.04 -3.99 19.28
N GLU A 105 6.20 -4.00 19.94
CA GLU A 105 6.41 -3.59 21.33
C GLU A 105 6.76 -2.10 21.50
N LEU A 106 6.66 -1.30 20.43
CA LEU A 106 6.87 0.15 20.46
C LEU A 106 6.21 0.80 21.69
N ASP A 107 6.88 1.81 22.26
CA ASP A 107 6.37 2.70 23.33
C ASP A 107 5.12 3.52 22.93
N ILE A 108 4.48 3.20 21.82
CA ILE A 108 3.32 3.91 21.28
C ILE A 108 2.04 3.13 21.63
N PRO A 109 1.04 3.76 22.25
CA PRO A 109 -0.22 3.09 22.57
C PRO A 109 -0.86 2.48 21.31
N ILE A 110 -1.09 1.17 21.31
CA ILE A 110 -1.78 0.43 20.23
C ILE A 110 -3.29 0.74 20.17
N SER A 111 -3.76 1.66 21.02
CA SER A 111 -5.17 1.99 21.21
C SER A 111 -5.45 3.46 20.89
N GLY A 112 -6.73 3.82 20.91
CA GLY A 112 -7.18 5.17 20.61
C GLY A 112 -7.41 5.41 19.13
N PHE A 113 -8.10 6.51 18.84
CA PHE A 113 -8.66 6.75 17.52
C PHE A 113 -7.60 7.06 16.46
N ILE A 114 -6.37 7.44 16.82
CA ILE A 114 -5.32 7.76 15.84
C ILE A 114 -4.26 6.64 15.79
N ASN A 115 -3.64 6.33 16.93
CA ASN A 115 -2.55 5.36 16.99
C ASN A 115 -3.01 3.93 16.69
N GLY A 116 -4.21 3.53 17.12
CA GLY A 116 -4.75 2.20 16.83
C GLY A 116 -4.85 1.90 15.33
N PRO A 117 -5.55 2.73 14.53
CA PRO A 117 -5.57 2.58 13.07
C PRO A 117 -4.19 2.55 12.42
N MET A 118 -3.25 3.37 12.89
CA MET A 118 -1.89 3.37 12.34
C MET A 118 -1.15 2.10 12.66
N TRP A 119 -1.24 1.59 13.89
CA TRP A 119 -0.65 0.33 14.29
C TRP A 119 -1.18 -0.83 13.42
N VAL A 120 -2.50 -0.89 13.19
CA VAL A 120 -3.10 -1.90 12.29
C VAL A 120 -2.57 -1.78 10.86
N ALA A 121 -2.41 -0.56 10.35
CA ALA A 121 -1.82 -0.34 9.03
C ALA A 121 -0.39 -0.88 8.94
N LEU A 122 0.43 -0.59 9.94
CA LEU A 122 1.83 -1.03 10.00
C LEU A 122 1.96 -2.55 10.10
N MET A 123 1.08 -3.19 10.88
CA MET A 123 1.02 -4.65 10.96
C MET A 123 0.64 -5.32 9.64
N ASN A 124 -0.40 -4.81 8.96
CA ASN A 124 -0.81 -5.31 7.64
C ASN A 124 0.32 -5.15 6.61
N VAL A 125 0.92 -3.95 6.55
CA VAL A 125 2.01 -3.66 5.60
C VAL A 125 3.24 -4.52 5.84
N ARG A 126 3.59 -4.78 7.10
CA ARG A 126 4.67 -5.70 7.44
C ARG A 126 4.42 -7.09 6.86
N MET A 127 3.21 -7.63 7.02
CA MET A 127 2.87 -8.95 6.49
C MET A 127 2.90 -8.98 4.96
N ILE A 128 2.31 -7.97 4.31
CA ILE A 128 2.33 -7.80 2.85
C ILE A 128 3.78 -7.76 2.33
N ASP A 129 4.66 -6.96 2.94
CA ASP A 129 6.08 -6.86 2.54
C ASP A 129 6.82 -8.20 2.66
N VAL A 130 6.60 -8.91 3.78
CA VAL A 130 7.20 -10.24 4.01
C VAL A 130 6.73 -11.24 2.96
N LEU A 131 5.43 -11.29 2.67
CA LEU A 131 4.89 -12.22 1.67
C LEU A 131 5.38 -11.88 0.26
N TYR A 132 5.50 -10.59 -0.07
CA TYR A 132 5.99 -10.15 -1.36
C TYR A 132 7.44 -10.56 -1.58
N LYS A 133 8.31 -10.31 -0.59
CA LYS A 133 9.73 -10.70 -0.66
C LYS A 133 9.93 -12.22 -0.71
N LYS A 134 8.98 -12.99 -0.17
CA LYS A 134 8.95 -14.46 -0.25
C LYS A 134 8.33 -15.01 -1.53
N GLY A 135 7.75 -14.16 -2.38
CA GLY A 135 6.99 -14.61 -3.54
C GLY A 135 5.75 -15.44 -3.19
N SER A 136 5.13 -15.19 -2.03
CA SER A 136 4.00 -16.01 -1.56
C SER A 136 2.71 -15.73 -2.34
N SER A 137 1.97 -16.79 -2.68
CA SER A 137 0.65 -16.72 -3.31
C SER A 137 -0.44 -16.13 -2.41
N MET A 138 -0.19 -15.95 -1.10
CA MET A 138 -1.15 -15.35 -0.16
C MET A 138 -1.07 -13.82 -0.09
N LEU A 139 -0.14 -13.18 -0.81
CA LEU A 139 0.11 -11.74 -0.76
C LEU A 139 -1.16 -10.89 -0.90
N GLN A 140 -2.02 -11.25 -1.85
CA GLN A 140 -3.22 -10.48 -2.17
C GLN A 140 -4.28 -10.57 -1.06
N SER A 141 -4.35 -11.69 -0.35
CA SER A 141 -5.30 -11.89 0.75
C SER A 141 -5.00 -10.98 1.95
N GLU A 142 -3.72 -10.69 2.20
CA GLU A 142 -3.32 -9.75 3.26
C GLU A 142 -3.78 -8.29 3.00
N LEU A 143 -4.18 -7.94 1.78
CA LEU A 143 -4.71 -6.61 1.48
C LEU A 143 -6.11 -6.37 2.06
N VAL A 144 -6.86 -7.43 2.40
CA VAL A 144 -8.25 -7.31 2.88
C VAL A 144 -8.32 -6.42 4.12
N GLY A 145 -7.49 -6.69 5.13
CA GLY A 145 -7.46 -5.92 6.38
C GLY A 145 -7.14 -4.44 6.13
N LEU A 146 -6.15 -4.16 5.28
CA LEU A 146 -5.76 -2.81 4.92
C LEU A 146 -6.86 -2.05 4.16
N VAL A 147 -7.54 -2.70 3.21
CA VAL A 147 -8.68 -2.11 2.48
C VAL A 147 -9.81 -1.75 3.44
N LEU A 148 -10.16 -2.67 4.33
CA LEU A 148 -11.22 -2.46 5.32
C LEU A 148 -10.85 -1.34 6.30
N LEU A 149 -9.59 -1.25 6.70
CA LEU A 149 -9.07 -0.18 7.55
C LEU A 149 -9.23 1.19 6.87
N VAL A 150 -8.75 1.34 5.63
CA VAL A 150 -8.85 2.62 4.90
C VAL A 150 -10.32 3.02 4.74
N ARG A 151 -11.18 2.06 4.41
CA ARG A 151 -12.63 2.30 4.32
C ARG A 151 -13.21 2.77 5.65
N HIS A 152 -12.80 2.17 6.76
CA HIS A 152 -13.30 2.48 8.10
C HIS A 152 -12.98 3.91 8.52
N ILE A 153 -11.73 4.34 8.33
CA ILE A 153 -11.23 5.66 8.75
C ILE A 153 -11.59 6.80 7.80
N THR A 154 -12.01 6.48 6.57
CA THR A 154 -12.36 7.48 5.55
C THR A 154 -13.73 8.09 5.84
N PRO A 155 -13.85 9.43 6.01
CA PRO A 155 -15.14 10.06 6.32
C PRO A 155 -16.19 9.87 5.23
N LYS A 156 -15.83 10.08 3.96
CA LYS A 156 -16.73 9.82 2.82
C LYS A 156 -16.48 8.45 2.20
N LYS A 157 -16.88 7.37 2.90
CA LYS A 157 -16.70 5.97 2.46
C LYS A 157 -17.07 5.72 0.99
N LYS A 158 -18.22 6.23 0.53
CA LYS A 158 -18.66 6.10 -0.88
C LYS A 158 -17.68 6.65 -1.93
N LYS A 159 -16.81 7.60 -1.57
CA LYS A 159 -15.77 8.13 -2.47
C LYS A 159 -14.56 7.21 -2.53
N PHE A 160 -14.18 6.62 -1.39
CA PHE A 160 -13.19 5.56 -1.33
C PHE A 160 -13.68 4.30 -2.07
N ASP A 161 -14.90 3.84 -1.80
CA ASP A 161 -15.48 2.65 -2.42
C ASP A 161 -15.44 2.74 -3.97
N LYS A 162 -15.85 3.89 -4.54
CA LYS A 162 -15.79 4.13 -5.99
C LYS A 162 -14.36 4.16 -6.55
N TRP A 163 -13.43 4.73 -5.79
CA TRP A 163 -12.02 4.75 -6.18
C TRP A 163 -11.45 3.33 -6.19
N LEU A 164 -11.71 2.56 -5.13
CA LEU A 164 -11.24 1.20 -4.98
C LEU A 164 -11.82 0.30 -6.07
N GLU A 165 -13.13 0.33 -6.29
CA GLU A 165 -13.80 -0.46 -7.33
C GLU A 165 -13.19 -0.17 -8.72
N SER A 166 -13.05 1.11 -9.09
CA SER A 166 -12.43 1.48 -10.35
C SER A 166 -10.95 1.07 -10.43
N THR A 167 -10.23 1.11 -9.32
CA THR A 167 -8.81 0.76 -9.26
C THR A 167 -8.64 -0.75 -9.41
N LEU A 168 -9.37 -1.56 -8.64
CA LEU A 168 -9.33 -3.02 -8.71
C LEU A 168 -9.74 -3.53 -10.09
N SER A 169 -10.77 -2.94 -10.70
CA SER A 169 -11.17 -3.26 -12.06
C SER A 169 -10.05 -3.01 -13.07
N LYS A 170 -9.33 -1.88 -12.97
CA LYS A 170 -8.20 -1.59 -13.86
C LYS A 170 -7.01 -2.51 -13.59
N LEU A 171 -6.69 -2.78 -12.33
CA LEU A 171 -5.59 -3.64 -11.93
C LEU A 171 -5.80 -5.07 -12.42
N ALA A 172 -6.99 -5.66 -12.20
CA ALA A 172 -7.29 -7.01 -12.64
C ALA A 172 -7.21 -7.17 -14.17
N ASN A 173 -7.54 -6.10 -14.93
CA ASN A 173 -7.47 -6.13 -16.39
C ASN A 173 -6.06 -5.91 -16.95
N GLN A 174 -5.25 -5.04 -16.34
CA GLN A 174 -3.94 -4.64 -16.88
C GLN A 174 -2.76 -5.36 -16.23
N PHE A 175 -2.92 -5.80 -14.99
CA PHE A 175 -1.92 -6.47 -14.17
C PHE A 175 -2.53 -7.73 -13.53
N PRO A 176 -3.03 -8.68 -14.34
CA PRO A 176 -3.67 -9.88 -13.81
C PRO A 176 -2.67 -10.71 -13.02
N ASN A 177 -3.17 -11.37 -11.96
CA ASN A 177 -2.40 -12.35 -11.21
C ASN A 177 -1.99 -13.50 -12.14
N GLN A 178 -0.69 -13.78 -12.26
CA GLN A 178 -0.18 -14.89 -13.07
C GLN A 178 0.01 -16.17 -12.23
N ASN A 179 -0.13 -16.09 -10.90
CA ASN A 179 0.06 -17.21 -9.96
C ASN A 179 -0.99 -18.30 -10.07
N VAL A 180 -2.11 -18.05 -10.77
CA VAL A 180 -3.20 -19.03 -10.91
C VAL A 180 -2.72 -20.33 -11.59
N GLN A 181 -1.53 -20.30 -12.19
CA GLN A 181 -0.87 -21.46 -12.80
C GLN A 181 0.01 -22.27 -11.82
N ILE A 182 0.23 -21.78 -10.60
CA ILE A 182 1.07 -22.43 -9.59
C ILE A 182 0.16 -23.14 -8.59
N GLU A 183 0.29 -24.46 -8.48
CA GLU A 183 -0.40 -25.23 -7.44
C GLU A 183 0.03 -24.70 -6.06
N PHE A 184 -0.95 -24.48 -5.19
CA PHE A 184 -0.70 -23.99 -3.84
C PHE A 184 0.19 -24.97 -3.07
N SER A 185 1.35 -24.48 -2.64
CA SER A 185 2.26 -25.13 -1.71
C SER A 185 2.86 -24.07 -0.80
N GLU A 186 3.07 -24.39 0.48
CA GLU A 186 3.76 -23.49 1.42
C GLU A 186 5.19 -23.16 0.95
N ASP A 187 5.79 -24.03 0.13
CA ASP A 187 7.13 -23.87 -0.45
C ASP A 187 7.11 -23.25 -1.86
N ALA A 188 5.93 -23.00 -2.45
CA ALA A 188 5.85 -22.40 -3.77
C ALA A 188 6.26 -20.91 -3.72
N VAL A 189 7.31 -20.57 -4.46
CA VAL A 189 7.81 -19.21 -4.62
C VAL A 189 7.44 -18.71 -6.02
N TYR A 190 6.63 -17.66 -6.08
CA TYR A 190 6.33 -16.96 -7.33
C TYR A 190 7.39 -15.88 -7.61
N ASP A 191 8.00 -15.94 -8.80
CA ASP A 191 8.87 -14.89 -9.30
C ASP A 191 8.06 -13.80 -10.03
N SER A 192 7.92 -12.65 -9.37
CA SER A 192 7.23 -11.48 -9.92
C SER A 192 8.14 -10.55 -10.76
N SER A 193 9.39 -10.93 -11.03
CA SER A 193 10.36 -10.10 -11.74
C SER A 193 9.86 -9.67 -13.14
N ALA A 194 9.20 -10.58 -13.84
CA ALA A 194 8.62 -10.37 -15.17
C ALA A 194 7.31 -9.55 -15.17
N GLU A 195 6.68 -9.35 -14.01
CA GLU A 195 5.46 -8.54 -13.95
C GLU A 195 5.74 -7.08 -14.37
N PRO A 196 4.82 -6.46 -15.12
CA PRO A 196 4.94 -5.05 -15.45
C PRO A 196 4.89 -4.18 -14.19
N VAL A 197 5.69 -3.11 -14.18
CA VAL A 197 5.68 -2.14 -13.08
C VAL A 197 4.40 -1.30 -13.10
N VAL A 198 3.96 -0.90 -11.91
CA VAL A 198 2.90 0.10 -11.72
C VAL A 198 3.50 1.34 -11.06
N CYS A 199 2.95 2.51 -11.33
CA CYS A 199 3.39 3.77 -10.74
C CYS A 199 2.26 4.45 -9.96
N ARG A 200 2.61 5.41 -9.11
CA ARG A 200 1.66 6.17 -8.28
C ARG A 200 0.60 6.90 -9.10
N GLU A 201 0.97 7.41 -10.27
CA GLU A 201 0.12 8.14 -11.21
C GLU A 201 -1.09 7.30 -11.64
N PHE A 202 -0.90 6.00 -11.85
CA PHE A 202 -1.96 5.05 -12.20
C PHE A 202 -3.14 5.10 -11.22
N PHE A 203 -2.87 5.25 -9.92
CA PHE A 203 -3.86 5.20 -8.87
C PHE A 203 -4.59 6.54 -8.64
N PHE A 204 -3.93 7.66 -8.95
CA PHE A 204 -4.38 8.98 -8.50
C PHE A 204 -4.57 10.02 -9.61
N GLN A 205 -3.99 9.81 -10.79
CA GLN A 205 -4.10 10.71 -11.92
C GLN A 205 -5.11 10.17 -12.94
N SER A 206 -6.28 10.79 -13.02
CA SER A 206 -7.34 10.37 -13.94
C SER A 206 -6.96 10.50 -15.43
N THR A 207 -5.95 11.30 -15.75
CA THR A 207 -5.45 11.54 -17.10
C THR A 207 -4.24 10.66 -17.44
N PHE A 208 -3.76 9.84 -16.51
CA PHE A 208 -2.65 8.95 -16.78
C PHE A 208 -3.11 7.77 -17.65
N THR A 209 -2.52 7.66 -18.83
CA THR A 209 -2.69 6.52 -19.73
C THR A 209 -1.52 5.58 -19.52
N TYR A 210 -1.81 4.34 -19.16
CA TYR A 210 -0.77 3.36 -18.90
C TYR A 210 -0.04 2.94 -20.19
N SER A 211 1.29 2.99 -20.13
CA SER A 211 2.19 2.17 -20.94
C SER A 211 3.34 1.72 -20.04
N ASN A 212 4.04 0.64 -20.42
CA ASN A 212 5.20 0.15 -19.66
C ASN A 212 6.26 1.25 -19.49
N GLU A 213 6.52 2.02 -20.54
CA GLU A 213 7.52 3.09 -20.58
C GLU A 213 7.08 4.25 -19.68
N ALA A 214 5.83 4.71 -19.80
CA ALA A 214 5.30 5.80 -18.98
C ALA A 214 5.29 5.44 -17.49
N ALA A 215 4.94 4.19 -17.15
CA ALA A 215 4.96 3.72 -15.77
C ALA A 215 6.39 3.63 -15.22
N LYS A 216 7.34 3.07 -15.98
CA LYS A 216 8.76 3.03 -15.59
C LYS A 216 9.34 4.43 -15.37
N LEU A 217 9.07 5.36 -16.29
CA LEU A 217 9.54 6.74 -16.17
C LEU A 217 8.99 7.42 -14.91
N ALA A 218 7.68 7.31 -14.68
CA ALA A 218 7.05 7.91 -13.50
C ALA A 218 7.53 7.26 -12.19
N LEU A 219 7.70 5.95 -12.16
CA LEU A 219 8.24 5.22 -11.01
C LEU A 219 9.67 5.64 -10.71
N ASN A 220 10.54 5.70 -11.73
CA ASN A 220 11.92 6.12 -11.58
C ASN A 220 12.03 7.58 -11.11
N ASP A 221 11.20 8.47 -11.64
CA ASP A 221 11.12 9.86 -11.15
C ASP A 221 10.74 9.90 -9.66
N PHE A 222 9.75 9.11 -9.23
CA PHE A 222 9.39 9.00 -7.82
C PHE A 222 10.56 8.50 -6.96
N ILE A 223 11.26 7.45 -7.40
CA ILE A 223 12.40 6.82 -6.70
C ILE A 223 13.61 7.78 -6.60
N LEU A 224 13.87 8.57 -7.64
CA LEU A 224 14.91 9.60 -7.66
C LEU A 224 14.71 10.68 -6.59
N HIS A 225 13.47 10.88 -6.15
CA HIS A 225 13.10 11.88 -5.15
C HIS A 225 13.07 11.35 -3.71
N ILE A 226 13.35 10.07 -3.50
CA ILE A 226 13.48 9.47 -2.16
C ILE A 226 14.72 10.03 -1.46
N ASP A 227 14.57 10.40 -0.19
CA ASP A 227 15.70 10.82 0.66
C ASP A 227 16.29 9.60 1.38
N TYR A 228 17.31 9.00 0.78
CA TYR A 228 17.96 7.78 1.27
C TYR A 228 18.73 7.98 2.59
N GLU A 229 19.01 9.22 3.00
CA GLU A 229 19.63 9.48 4.31
C GLU A 229 18.60 9.37 5.45
N ILE A 230 17.32 9.60 5.13
CA ILE A 230 16.21 9.55 6.09
C ILE A 230 15.49 8.21 6.02
N ASN A 231 15.23 7.70 4.81
CA ASN A 231 14.48 6.46 4.61
C ASN A 231 15.35 5.23 4.87
N SER A 232 15.29 4.74 6.11
CA SER A 232 16.12 3.63 6.59
C SER A 232 15.84 2.29 5.91
N PHE A 233 14.68 2.14 5.27
CA PHE A 233 14.25 0.89 4.63
C PHE A 233 14.77 0.73 3.20
N CYS A 234 15.24 1.79 2.54
CA CYS A 234 15.82 1.68 1.20
C CYS A 234 17.28 1.19 1.28
N ASN A 235 17.67 0.29 0.38
CA ASN A 235 19.11 -0.01 0.19
C ASN A 235 19.76 1.16 -0.58
N ASN A 236 21.02 1.46 -0.26
CA ASN A 236 21.77 2.66 -0.67
C ASN A 236 21.54 3.12 -2.13
N LYS A 237 21.60 4.45 -2.36
CA LYS A 237 21.42 5.17 -3.63
C LYS A 237 21.65 4.32 -4.89
N LYS A 238 20.60 4.11 -5.69
CA LYS A 238 20.77 3.87 -7.14
C LYS A 238 21.59 5.03 -7.71
N LYS A 239 22.86 4.77 -8.02
CA LYS A 239 23.61 5.62 -8.95
C LYS A 239 23.00 5.36 -10.31
N PHE A 240 22.03 6.17 -10.71
CA PHE A 240 21.58 6.19 -12.09
C PHE A 240 22.79 6.57 -12.94
N VAL A 241 23.31 5.60 -13.68
CA VAL A 241 24.27 5.86 -14.76
C VAL A 241 23.42 6.52 -15.85
N ASN A 242 23.55 7.84 -16.00
CA ASN A 242 22.99 8.53 -17.15
C ASN A 242 23.57 7.87 -18.41
N GLY A 243 22.72 7.17 -19.15
CA GLY A 243 22.98 6.77 -20.54
C GLY A 243 22.71 7.93 -21.48
#